data_AF-A0A8T7GWV4-F1
#
_entry.id   AF-A0A8T7GWV4-F1
#
_cell.length_a   1.000
_cell.length_b   1.000
_cell.length_c   1.000
_cell.angle_alpha   90.00
_cell.angle_beta   90.00
_cell.angle_gamma   90.00
#
_symmetry.space_group_name_H-M   'P 1'
#
loop_
_entity.id
_entity.type
_entity.pdbx_description
1 polymer ?
#
loop_
_entity_poly.entity_id
_entity_poly.type
_entity_poly.pdbx_seq_one_letter_code
_entity_poly.pdbx_strand_id
1 'polypeptide(L)'
;LRKIAAHALLHQLLREARRGRKSLAVAIDEAHNILDTDARNIVVEAYLEYRKFGIEMILATSDFTEILRQLLQNTSTMIVHRVPSLRQAEALADLFGTSRSERDAWIETLRTLPTGVAAVITRESPYPALVAVEPA
;
A
#
# COMPACT_ATOMS: atom_id res chain seq x y z
N LEU A 1 -21.41 9.16 6.34
CA LEU A 1 -21.86 9.27 4.93
C LEU A 1 -20.76 8.93 3.92
N ARG A 2 -19.60 9.61 3.91
CA ARG A 2 -18.50 9.34 2.95
C ARG A 2 -17.99 7.90 2.96
N LYS A 3 -17.70 7.33 4.14
CA LYS A 3 -17.25 5.93 4.31
C LYS A 3 -18.27 4.92 3.75
N ILE A 4 -19.55 5.11 4.06
CA ILE A 4 -20.64 4.26 3.55
C ILE A 4 -20.75 4.35 2.02
N ALA A 5 -20.66 5.55 1.44
CA ALA A 5 -20.70 5.74 0.00
C ALA A 5 -19.51 5.06 -0.71
N ALA A 6 -18.29 5.18 -0.16
CA ALA A 6 -17.10 4.51 -0.70
C ALA A 6 -17.26 2.98 -0.66
N HIS A 7 -17.76 2.42 0.45
CA HIS A 7 -18.02 0.99 0.56
C HIS A 7 -19.09 0.51 -0.42
N ALA A 8 -20.17 1.28 -0.60
CA ALA A 8 -21.25 0.95 -1.53
C ALA A 8 -20.78 1.00 -3.00
N LEU A 9 -20.00 2.02 -3.38
CA LEU A 9 -19.39 2.13 -4.70
C LEU A 9 -18.43 0.99 -4.98
N LEU A 10 -17.52 0.69 -4.04
CA LEU A 10 -16.60 -0.43 -4.18
C LEU A 10 -17.37 -1.75 -4.33
N HIS A 11 -18.41 -1.98 -3.52
CA HIS A 11 -19.25 -3.17 -3.65
C HIS A 11 -19.91 -3.28 -5.04
N GLN A 12 -20.40 -2.17 -5.59
CA GLN A 12 -20.97 -2.16 -6.95
C GLN A 12 -19.91 -2.50 -8.01
N LEU A 13 -18.73 -1.89 -7.95
CA LEU A 13 -17.61 -2.15 -8.87
C LEU A 13 -17.18 -3.62 -8.81
N LEU A 14 -17.05 -4.18 -7.60
CA LEU A 14 -16.69 -5.59 -7.38
C LEU A 14 -17.73 -6.54 -7.98
N ARG A 15 -19.03 -6.24 -7.85
CA ARG A 15 -20.10 -7.03 -8.48
C ARG A 15 -20.04 -6.98 -10.00
N GLU A 16 -19.70 -5.84 -10.57
CA GLU A 16 -19.59 -5.69 -12.02
C GLU A 16 -18.35 -6.38 -12.58
N ALA A 17 -17.21 -6.31 -11.88
CA ALA A 17 -15.99 -7.02 -12.29
C ALA A 17 -16.18 -8.54 -12.31
N ARG A 18 -16.90 -9.09 -11.32
CA ARG A 18 -17.30 -10.52 -11.30
C ARG A 18 -18.13 -10.96 -12.52
N ARG A 19 -18.74 -10.02 -13.24
CA ARG A 19 -19.53 -10.30 -14.46
C ARG A 19 -18.70 -10.24 -15.75
N GLY A 20 -17.37 -10.11 -15.65
CA GLY A 20 -16.46 -10.19 -16.80
C GLY A 20 -16.14 -8.87 -17.48
N ARG A 21 -16.10 -7.75 -16.73
CA ARG A 21 -15.64 -6.46 -17.26
C ARG A 21 -14.11 -6.38 -17.33
N LYS A 22 -13.62 -5.40 -18.12
CA LYS A 22 -12.21 -5.04 -18.33
C LYS A 22 -11.48 -4.83 -16.98
N SER A 23 -10.14 -4.93 -17.02
CA SER A 23 -9.27 -4.60 -15.88
C SER A 23 -9.64 -3.23 -15.30
N LEU A 24 -9.76 -3.16 -13.97
CA LEU A 24 -10.15 -1.97 -13.22
C LEU A 24 -9.13 -1.70 -12.13
N ALA A 25 -8.53 -0.50 -12.15
CA ALA A 25 -7.74 0.00 -11.03
C ALA A 25 -8.61 0.84 -10.09
N VAL A 26 -8.57 0.55 -8.80
CA VAL A 26 -9.23 1.31 -7.73
C VAL A 26 -8.17 1.90 -6.82
N ALA A 27 -8.05 3.23 -6.86
CA ALA A 27 -7.17 3.97 -5.96
C ALA A 27 -7.96 4.50 -4.76
N ILE A 28 -7.39 4.30 -3.57
CA ILE A 28 -7.96 4.75 -2.30
C ILE A 28 -6.90 5.62 -1.62
N ASP A 29 -7.21 6.90 -1.53
CA ASP A 29 -6.42 7.85 -0.76
C ASP A 29 -6.80 7.81 0.72
N GLU A 30 -5.85 8.13 1.58
CA GLU A 30 -5.96 8.07 3.03
C GLU A 30 -6.56 6.75 3.56
N ALA A 31 -6.04 5.64 3.04
CA ALA A 31 -6.59 4.29 3.22
C ALA A 31 -6.74 3.89 4.70
N HIS A 32 -5.89 4.40 5.60
CA HIS A 32 -5.98 4.14 7.03
C HIS A 32 -7.37 4.48 7.60
N ASN A 33 -8.08 5.48 7.06
CA ASN A 33 -9.42 5.87 7.53
C ASN A 33 -10.52 4.84 7.24
N ILE A 34 -10.27 3.92 6.31
CA ILE A 34 -11.26 2.92 5.88
C ILE A 34 -10.81 1.47 6.09
N LEU A 35 -9.59 1.25 6.58
CA LEU A 35 -9.01 -0.06 6.88
C LEU A 35 -9.29 -0.50 8.33
N ASP A 36 -10.54 -0.40 8.80
CA ASP A 36 -10.91 -0.85 10.15
C ASP A 36 -10.59 -2.35 10.35
N THR A 37 -10.08 -2.67 11.54
CA THR A 37 -9.66 -4.01 11.96
C THR A 37 -10.81 -4.91 12.45
N ASP A 38 -11.94 -4.31 12.83
CA ASP A 38 -12.94 -4.99 13.68
C ASP A 38 -14.15 -5.55 12.91
N ALA A 39 -14.23 -5.33 11.59
CA ALA A 39 -15.32 -5.82 10.74
C ALA A 39 -14.81 -6.46 9.45
N ARG A 40 -15.68 -7.24 8.78
CA ARG A 40 -15.41 -7.77 7.43
C ARG A 40 -15.28 -6.60 6.44
N ASN A 41 -14.05 -6.15 6.27
CA ASN A 41 -13.73 -4.96 5.51
C ASN A 41 -13.68 -5.28 4.02
N ILE A 42 -14.60 -4.71 3.25
CA ILE A 42 -14.69 -4.95 1.81
C ILE A 42 -13.45 -4.48 1.05
N VAL A 43 -12.72 -3.48 1.55
CA VAL A 43 -11.45 -3.02 0.96
C VAL A 43 -10.39 -4.10 1.11
N VAL A 44 -10.32 -4.71 2.30
CA VAL A 44 -9.40 -5.82 2.59
C VAL A 44 -9.77 -7.04 1.73
N GLU A 45 -11.05 -7.39 1.66
CA GLU A 45 -11.52 -8.49 0.80
C GLU A 45 -11.19 -8.21 -0.68
N ALA A 46 -11.45 -6.98 -1.16
CA ALA A 46 -11.13 -6.57 -2.53
C ALA A 46 -9.64 -6.73 -2.83
N TYR A 47 -8.79 -6.22 -1.92
CA TYR A 47 -7.34 -6.27 -2.05
C TYR A 47 -6.80 -7.69 -2.16
N LEU A 48 -7.30 -8.60 -1.31
CA LEU A 48 -6.80 -9.97 -1.25
C LEU A 48 -7.38 -10.87 -2.34
N GLU A 49 -8.67 -10.72 -2.66
CA GLU A 49 -9.40 -11.74 -3.43
C GLU A 49 -9.70 -11.32 -4.87
N TYR A 50 -9.79 -10.03 -5.18
CA TYR A 50 -10.37 -9.58 -6.45
C TYR A 50 -9.36 -9.35 -7.57
N ARG A 51 -8.06 -9.52 -7.29
CA ARG A 51 -7.01 -9.60 -8.33
C ARG A 51 -7.34 -10.66 -9.39
N LYS A 52 -7.92 -11.80 -9.00
CA LYS A 52 -8.32 -12.88 -9.94
C LYS A 52 -9.44 -12.49 -10.90
N PHE A 53 -10.12 -11.38 -10.63
CA PHE A 53 -11.15 -10.79 -11.48
C PHE A 53 -10.67 -9.54 -12.22
N GLY A 54 -9.36 -9.29 -12.25
CA GLY A 54 -8.78 -8.13 -12.93
C GLY A 54 -8.98 -6.80 -12.19
N ILE A 55 -9.21 -6.83 -10.87
CA ILE A 55 -9.21 -5.61 -10.06
C ILE A 55 -7.84 -5.41 -9.44
N GLU A 56 -7.26 -4.24 -9.69
CA GLU A 56 -6.03 -3.76 -9.07
C GLU A 56 -6.39 -2.74 -7.99
N MET A 57 -5.89 -2.95 -6.77
CA MET A 57 -6.13 -2.06 -5.64
C MET A 57 -4.86 -1.27 -5.34
N ILE A 58 -4.97 0.06 -5.32
CA ILE A 58 -3.90 0.99 -4.97
C ILE A 58 -4.29 1.69 -3.68
N LEU A 59 -3.48 1.53 -2.63
CA LEU A 59 -3.72 2.13 -1.32
C LEU A 59 -2.65 3.18 -1.05
N ALA A 60 -3.05 4.43 -0.86
CA ALA A 60 -2.19 5.51 -0.41
C ALA A 60 -2.52 5.86 1.05
N THR A 61 -1.48 6.03 1.89
CA THR A 61 -1.66 6.40 3.29
C THR A 61 -0.43 7.10 3.84
N SER A 62 -0.65 8.06 4.75
CA SER A 62 0.40 8.69 5.56
C SER A 62 0.71 7.94 6.86
N ASP A 63 -0.15 7.02 7.29
CA ASP A 63 0.11 6.15 8.44
C ASP A 63 0.18 4.70 8.01
N PHE A 64 1.39 4.15 8.11
CA PHE A 64 1.69 2.77 7.80
C PHE A 64 1.39 1.80 8.95
N THR A 65 1.41 2.30 10.20
CA THR A 65 1.27 1.43 11.38
C THR A 65 -0.14 0.87 11.57
N GLU A 66 -1.13 1.51 10.94
CA GLU A 66 -2.53 1.07 10.94
C GLU A 66 -2.85 0.08 9.81
N ILE A 67 -1.93 -0.13 8.86
CA ILE A 67 -2.14 -1.11 7.80
C ILE A 67 -2.01 -2.53 8.36
N LEU A 68 -3.04 -3.34 8.09
CA LEU A 68 -3.03 -4.77 8.41
C LEU A 68 -1.84 -5.49 7.77
N ARG A 69 -1.06 -6.23 8.56
CA ARG A 69 0.12 -7.00 8.09
C ARG A 69 -0.19 -7.90 6.88
N GLN A 70 -1.40 -8.47 6.82
CA GLN A 70 -1.82 -9.30 5.70
C GLN A 70 -1.85 -8.54 4.36
N LEU A 71 -2.18 -7.24 4.36
CA LEU A 71 -2.17 -6.44 3.14
C LEU A 71 -0.74 -6.24 2.65
N LEU A 72 0.17 -5.96 3.58
CA LEU A 72 1.60 -5.78 3.29
C LEU A 72 2.21 -7.04 2.68
N GLN A 73 1.90 -8.21 3.23
CA GLN A 73 2.39 -9.50 2.70
C GLN A 73 1.84 -9.84 1.30
N ASN A 74 0.66 -9.32 0.97
CA ASN A 74 0.02 -9.52 -0.34
C ASN A 74 0.29 -8.36 -1.32
N THR A 75 1.02 -7.33 -0.89
CA THR A 75 1.37 -6.18 -1.72
C THR A 75 2.45 -6.59 -2.71
N SER A 76 2.16 -6.46 -4.01
CA SER A 76 3.15 -6.74 -5.06
C SER A 76 4.13 -5.61 -5.28
N THR A 77 3.72 -4.37 -5.01
CA THR A 77 4.50 -3.17 -5.26
C THR A 77 4.27 -2.18 -4.13
N MET A 78 5.36 -1.75 -3.50
CA MET A 78 5.33 -0.74 -2.45
C MET A 78 6.16 0.46 -2.91
N ILE A 79 5.59 1.65 -2.84
CA ILE A 79 6.25 2.91 -3.16
C ILE A 79 6.24 3.74 -1.88
N VAL A 80 7.42 4.04 -1.35
CA VAL A 80 7.59 4.69 -0.07
C VAL A 80 8.36 5.99 -0.27
N HIS A 81 7.65 7.09 -0.03
CA HIS A 81 8.26 8.41 0.03
C HIS A 81 8.92 8.64 1.40
N ARG A 82 9.32 9.88 1.68
CA ARG A 82 9.90 10.24 2.97
C ARG A 82 8.97 9.89 4.14
N VAL A 83 9.52 9.19 5.13
CA VAL A 83 8.83 8.82 6.38
C VAL A 83 9.59 9.39 7.57
N PRO A 84 9.27 10.60 8.05
CA PRO A 84 10.02 11.26 9.12
C PRO A 84 9.95 10.54 10.47
N SER A 85 8.84 9.81 10.71
CA SER A 85 8.57 9.09 11.95
C SER A 85 9.52 7.89 12.10
N LEU A 86 10.29 7.86 13.18
CA LEU A 86 11.21 6.76 13.49
C LEU A 86 10.46 5.42 13.59
N ARG A 87 9.32 5.39 14.30
CA ARG A 87 8.50 4.19 14.47
C ARG A 87 8.03 3.60 13.13
N GLN A 88 7.58 4.47 12.21
CA GLN A 88 7.15 4.02 10.89
C GLN A 88 8.33 3.59 10.01
N ALA A 89 9.44 4.32 10.06
CA ALA A 89 10.66 3.98 9.34
C ALA A 89 11.24 2.63 9.81
N GLU A 90 11.25 2.35 11.12
CA GLU A 90 11.63 1.05 11.67
C GLU A 90 10.74 -0.07 11.15
N ALA A 91 9.43 0.12 11.17
CA ALA A 91 8.45 -0.88 10.70
C ALA A 91 8.61 -1.17 9.19
N LEU A 92 8.95 -0.17 8.39
CA LEU A 92 9.23 -0.34 6.96
C LEU A 92 10.61 -0.97 6.72
N ALA A 93 11.63 -0.55 7.46
CA ALA A 93 12.97 -1.12 7.36
C ALA A 93 12.99 -2.61 7.74
N ASP A 94 12.12 -3.05 8.65
CA ASP A 94 11.92 -4.48 8.96
C ASP A 94 11.39 -5.30 7.77
N LEU A 95 10.77 -4.65 6.78
CA LEU A 95 10.34 -5.29 5.53
C LEU A 95 11.45 -5.29 4.46
N PHE A 96 12.42 -4.39 4.58
CA PHE A 96 13.40 -4.08 3.53
C PHE A 96 14.78 -4.68 3.82
N GLY A 97 15.21 -4.60 5.08
CA GLY A 97 16.53 -5.02 5.51
C GLY A 97 16.56 -6.49 5.92
N THR A 98 17.55 -7.23 5.43
CA THR A 98 17.75 -8.64 5.81
C THR A 98 18.72 -8.80 6.98
N SER A 99 19.53 -7.77 7.23
CA SER A 99 20.47 -7.68 8.33
C SER A 99 20.25 -6.42 9.17
N ARG A 100 20.80 -6.40 10.39
CA ARG A 100 20.71 -5.24 11.29
C ARG A 100 21.33 -3.98 10.70
N SER A 101 22.50 -4.09 10.06
CA SER A 101 23.18 -2.95 9.44
C SER A 101 22.40 -2.37 8.25
N GLU A 102 21.81 -3.22 7.41
CA GLU A 102 20.96 -2.75 6.31
C GLU A 102 19.69 -2.08 6.82
N ARG A 103 19.08 -2.64 7.87
CA ARG A 103 17.91 -2.06 8.52
C ARG A 103 18.21 -0.65 9.04
N ASP A 104 19.31 -0.47 9.76
CA ASP A 104 19.71 0.84 10.30
C ASP A 104 19.95 1.86 9.17
N ALA A 105 20.58 1.44 8.06
CA ALA A 105 20.78 2.28 6.88
C ALA A 105 19.45 2.67 6.20
N TRP A 106 18.50 1.74 6.11
CA TRP A 106 17.18 2.02 5.55
C TRP A 106 16.35 2.95 6.43
N ILE A 107 16.43 2.83 7.76
CA ILE A 107 15.76 3.76 8.69
C ILE A 107 16.21 5.19 8.40
N GLU A 108 17.52 5.44 8.34
CA GLU A 108 18.05 6.77 8.06
C GLU A 108 17.70 7.25 6.64
N THR A 109 17.79 6.37 5.65
CA THR A 109 17.43 6.68 4.26
C THR A 109 15.97 7.12 4.16
N LEU A 110 15.03 6.34 4.70
CA LEU A 110 13.59 6.63 4.61
C LEU A 110 13.20 7.95 5.29
N ARG A 111 13.87 8.28 6.41
CA ARG A 111 13.63 9.54 7.14
C ARG A 111 14.16 10.77 6.41
N THR A 112 15.19 10.59 5.58
CA THR A 112 15.93 11.67 4.90
C THR A 112 15.70 11.72 3.38
N LEU A 113 14.87 10.83 2.82
CA LEU A 113 14.54 10.81 1.40
C LEU A 113 14.13 12.22 0.91
N PRO A 114 14.74 12.73 -0.17
CA PRO A 114 14.38 14.02 -0.73
C PRO A 114 13.01 13.94 -1.42
N THR A 115 12.34 15.08 -1.51
CA THR A 115 11.10 15.21 -2.30
C THR A 115 11.38 14.85 -3.76
N GLY A 116 10.46 14.11 -4.38
CA GLY A 116 10.62 13.61 -5.75
C GLY A 116 11.47 12.34 -5.85
N VAL A 117 11.82 11.70 -4.73
CA VAL A 117 12.42 10.35 -4.70
C VAL A 117 11.57 9.44 -3.83
N ALA A 118 11.49 8.16 -4.22
CA ALA A 118 10.83 7.11 -3.46
C ALA A 118 11.70 5.85 -3.41
N ALA A 119 11.60 5.11 -2.32
CA ALA A 119 12.02 3.72 -2.27
C ALA A 119 10.91 2.85 -2.87
N VAL A 120 11.23 2.07 -3.89
CA VAL A 120 10.29 1.21 -4.61
C VAL A 120 10.72 -0.24 -4.44
N ILE A 121 9.76 -1.07 -4.06
CA ILE A 121 9.94 -2.52 -3.93
C ILE A 121 8.89 -3.17 -4.78
N THR A 122 9.29 -4.20 -5.52
CA THR A 122 8.37 -5.04 -6.26
C THR A 122 8.58 -6.50 -5.91
N ARG A 123 7.61 -7.33 -6.27
CA ARG A 123 7.73 -8.78 -6.09
C ARG A 123 8.90 -9.37 -6.87
N GLU A 124 9.24 -8.77 -8.01
CA GLU A 124 10.34 -9.19 -8.89
C GLU A 124 11.70 -8.68 -8.39
N SER A 125 11.72 -7.56 -7.65
CA SER A 125 12.91 -6.99 -7.03
C SER A 125 12.66 -6.73 -5.55
N PRO A 126 12.90 -7.73 -4.68
CA PRO A 126 12.64 -7.60 -3.25
C PRO A 126 13.64 -6.70 -2.53
N TYR A 127 14.70 -6.27 -3.22
CA TYR A 127 15.61 -5.23 -2.75
C TYR A 127 15.07 -3.86 -3.16
N PRO A 128 14.88 -2.92 -2.21
CA PRO A 128 14.33 -1.62 -2.53
C PRO A 128 15.28 -0.82 -3.43
N ALA A 129 14.74 -0.25 -4.50
CA ALA A 129 15.45 0.67 -5.37
C ALA A 129 15.01 2.10 -5.10
N LEU A 130 15.95 3.05 -5.11
CA LEU A 130 15.62 4.48 -5.07
C LEU A 130 15.28 4.95 -6.49
N VAL A 131 14.09 5.51 -6.67
CA VAL A 131 13.55 5.93 -7.96
C VAL A 131 13.14 7.39 -7.89
N ALA A 132 13.50 8.18 -8.90
CA ALA A 132 13.01 9.54 -9.07
C ALA A 132 11.56 9.53 -9.56
N VAL A 133 10.70 10.33 -8.95
CA VAL A 133 9.30 10.49 -9.30
C VAL A 133 9.16 11.78 -10.08
N GLU A 134 8.80 11.66 -11.36
CA GLU A 134 8.57 12.80 -12.22
C GLU A 134 7.26 13.52 -11.82
N PRO A 135 7.25 14.87 -11.77
CA PRO A 135 6.02 15.61 -11.60
C PRO A 135 5.09 15.40 -12.81
N ALA A 136 3.80 15.27 -12.53
CA ALA A 136 2.75 15.13 -13.55
C ALA A 136 2.45 16.44 -14.29
#